data_AF-T0YXL2-F1
#
_entry.id   AF-T0YXL2-F1
#
_cell.length_a   1.000
_cell.length_b   1.000
_cell.length_c   1.000
_cell.angle_alpha   90.00
_cell.angle_beta   90.00
_cell.angle_gamma   90.00
#
_symmetry.space_group_name_H-M   'P 1'
#
loop_
_entity.id
_entity.type
_entity.pdbx_description
1 polymer ?
#
loop_
_entity_poly.entity_id
_entity_poly.type
_entity_poly.pdbx_seq_one_letter_code
_entity_poly.pdbx_strand_id
1 'polypeptide(L)'
;DLDEFVACYHPANRHARTPTWSTDTPEGRWRAYSYDELIARDKASLDIFWLRDDSLAESDNLPAPEVIAQEIVDDLEAALEQFRLIATDLSDDPPKAED
;
A
#
# COMPACT_ATOMS: atom_id res chain seq x y z
N ASP A 1 -13.40 8.05 15.39
CA ASP A 1 -13.96 9.21 16.08
C ASP A 1 -13.56 10.47 15.30
N LEU A 2 -14.44 11.48 15.21
CA LEU A 2 -14.23 12.74 14.47
C LEU A 2 -14.03 13.95 15.40
N ASP A 3 -14.01 13.75 16.71
CA ASP A 3 -13.92 14.83 17.70
C ASP A 3 -12.67 15.71 17.51
N GLU A 4 -11.52 15.10 17.21
CA GLU A 4 -10.27 15.83 16.90
C GLU A 4 -10.43 16.72 15.66
N PHE A 5 -11.09 16.21 14.61
CA PHE A 5 -11.36 16.98 13.41
C PHE A 5 -12.28 18.17 13.72
N VAL A 6 -13.34 17.97 14.51
CA VAL A 6 -14.27 19.05 14.87
C VAL A 6 -13.55 20.14 15.68
N ALA A 7 -12.69 19.74 16.63
CA ALA A 7 -11.86 20.66 17.39
C ALA A 7 -10.91 21.47 16.48
N CYS A 8 -10.24 20.80 15.54
CA CYS A 8 -9.30 21.44 14.60
C CYS A 8 -10.00 22.32 13.55
N TYR A 9 -11.21 21.94 13.12
CA TYR A 9 -11.98 22.71 12.12
C TYR A 9 -12.40 24.09 12.66
N HIS A 10 -12.63 24.21 13.96
CA HIS A 10 -12.88 25.46 14.69
C HIS A 10 -13.72 26.50 13.91
N PRO A 11 -14.99 26.19 13.56
CA PRO A 11 -15.79 26.98 12.61
C PRO A 11 -16.04 28.41 13.08
N ALA A 12 -16.14 28.63 14.39
CA ALA A 12 -16.37 29.94 14.97
C ALA A 12 -15.19 30.91 14.77
N ASN A 13 -13.97 30.40 14.58
CA ASN A 13 -12.79 31.21 14.32
C ASN A 13 -11.71 30.41 13.59
N ARG A 14 -11.69 30.49 12.26
CA ARG A 14 -10.71 29.79 11.43
C ARG A 14 -9.26 30.20 11.65
N HIS A 15 -9.01 31.38 12.23
CA HIS A 15 -7.66 31.90 12.47
C HIS A 15 -7.01 31.28 13.71
N ALA A 16 -7.80 30.65 14.58
CA ALA A 16 -7.34 29.95 15.77
C ALA A 16 -7.18 28.44 15.55
N ARG A 17 -7.16 27.98 14.29
CA ARG A 17 -6.95 26.56 13.96
C ARG A 17 -5.50 26.18 14.25
N THR A 18 -5.33 25.05 14.93
CA THR A 18 -4.01 24.51 15.24
C THR A 18 -3.77 23.26 14.39
N PRO A 19 -2.69 23.20 13.59
CA PRO A 19 -2.29 21.98 12.88
C PRO A 19 -1.88 20.90 13.88
N THR A 20 -2.32 19.68 13.61
CA THR A 20 -1.83 18.48 14.30
C THR A 20 -0.62 17.89 13.58
N TRP A 21 -0.40 18.28 12.32
CA TRP A 21 0.77 17.93 11.54
C TRP A 21 1.93 18.91 11.77
N SER A 22 3.14 18.36 11.91
CA SER A 22 4.41 19.09 11.87
C SER A 22 5.51 18.17 11.30
N THR A 23 6.73 18.69 11.13
CA THR A 23 7.90 17.85 10.79
C THR A 23 8.19 16.80 11.86
N ASP A 24 7.87 17.09 13.11
CA ASP A 24 8.06 16.18 14.25
C ASP A 24 6.87 15.24 14.45
N THR A 25 5.70 15.61 13.90
CA THR A 25 4.45 14.84 13.95
C THR A 25 3.89 14.62 12.54
N PRO A 26 4.55 13.78 11.71
CA PRO A 26 4.18 13.60 10.30
C PRO A 26 2.82 12.92 10.09
N GLU A 27 2.32 12.22 11.12
CA GLU A 27 1.03 11.51 11.11
C GLU A 27 -0.18 12.39 11.44
N GLY A 28 0.04 13.68 11.69
CA GLY A 28 -1.05 14.62 11.97
C GLY A 28 -2.05 14.72 10.82
N ARG A 29 -3.34 14.55 11.13
CA ARG A 29 -4.44 14.58 10.13
C ARG A 29 -4.90 16.00 9.77
N TRP A 30 -4.41 17.03 10.45
CA TRP A 30 -4.69 18.43 10.14
C TRP A 30 -3.40 19.16 9.77
N ARG A 31 -3.22 19.41 8.46
CA ARG A 31 -2.04 20.07 7.90
C ARG A 31 -2.42 21.35 7.17
N ALA A 32 -1.68 22.43 7.44
CA ALA A 32 -1.81 23.68 6.72
C ALA A 32 -0.79 23.77 5.58
N TYR A 33 -1.19 24.39 4.48
CA TYR A 33 -0.33 24.75 3.35
C TYR A 33 -0.44 26.24 3.10
N SER A 34 0.69 26.89 2.87
CA SER A 34 0.76 28.28 2.44
C SER A 34 0.37 28.43 0.97
N TYR A 35 0.03 29.65 0.57
CA TYR A 35 -0.29 29.94 -0.83
C TYR A 35 0.89 29.62 -1.77
N ASP A 36 2.10 30.00 -1.37
CA ASP A 36 3.32 29.80 -2.16
C ASP A 36 3.61 28.31 -2.39
N GLU A 37 3.38 27.46 -1.37
CA GLU A 37 3.51 26.01 -1.51
C GLU A 37 2.48 25.43 -2.48
N LEU A 38 1.25 25.95 -2.49
CA LEU A 38 0.19 25.46 -3.37
C LEU A 38 0.42 25.88 -4.82
N ILE A 39 0.82 27.13 -5.06
CA ILE A 39 1.01 27.65 -6.42
C ILE A 39 2.28 27.12 -7.10
N ALA A 40 3.28 26.69 -6.33
CA ALA A 40 4.49 26.07 -6.84
C ALA A 40 4.28 24.64 -7.35
N ARG A 41 3.14 24.00 -7.05
CA ARG A 41 2.81 22.63 -7.51
C ARG A 41 2.51 22.63 -9.00
N ASP A 42 2.75 21.48 -9.66
CA ASP A 42 2.35 21.30 -11.05
C ASP A 42 0.86 21.61 -11.21
N LYS A 43 0.56 22.55 -12.11
CA LYS A 43 -0.81 23.03 -12.40
C LYS A 43 -1.58 23.50 -11.16
N ALA A 44 -0.89 23.90 -10.09
CA ALA A 44 -1.48 24.22 -8.79
C ALA A 44 -2.43 23.11 -8.28
N SER A 45 -2.06 21.84 -8.51
CA SER A 45 -2.88 20.69 -8.16
C SER A 45 -3.19 20.65 -6.65
N LEU A 46 -4.47 20.56 -6.32
CA LEU A 46 -4.98 20.39 -4.94
C LEU A 46 -5.16 18.92 -4.55
N ASP A 47 -4.77 18.00 -5.42
CA ASP A 47 -4.69 16.58 -5.09
C ASP A 47 -3.46 16.36 -4.18
N ILE A 48 -3.68 16.47 -2.87
CA ILE A 48 -2.64 16.56 -1.85
C ILE A 48 -2.84 15.44 -0.82
N PHE A 49 -1.85 14.56 -0.74
CA PHE A 49 -1.75 13.53 0.29
C PHE A 49 -0.40 13.68 1.00
N TRP A 50 -0.38 13.46 2.31
CA TRP A 50 0.84 13.49 3.11
C TRP A 50 0.93 12.36 4.13
N LEU A 51 -0.20 11.72 4.44
CA LEU A 51 -0.22 10.50 5.23
C LEU A 51 0.07 9.34 4.29
N ARG A 52 0.99 8.47 4.70
CA ARG A 52 1.10 7.14 4.11
C ARG A 52 0.15 6.22 4.86
N ASP A 53 -0.44 5.27 4.14
CA ASP A 53 -1.17 4.19 4.77
C ASP A 53 -0.15 3.11 5.15
N ASP A 54 0.04 2.87 6.45
CA ASP A 54 0.97 1.85 6.94
C ASP A 54 0.59 0.44 6.50
N SER A 55 -0.68 0.20 6.12
CA SER A 55 -1.07 -1.09 5.51
C SER A 55 -0.49 -1.31 4.10
N LEU A 56 0.02 -0.24 3.46
CA LEU A 56 0.72 -0.29 2.18
C LEU A 56 2.26 -0.26 2.33
N ALA A 57 2.77 -0.21 3.57
CA ALA A 57 4.20 -0.13 3.87
C ALA A 57 4.99 -1.40 3.54
N GLU A 58 4.32 -2.50 3.17
CA GLU A 58 4.99 -3.66 2.57
C GLU A 58 5.71 -3.27 1.26
N SER A 59 5.23 -2.25 0.52
CA SER A 59 5.88 -1.83 -0.73
C SER A 59 7.18 -1.04 -0.52
N ASP A 60 7.33 -0.37 0.63
CA ASP A 60 8.52 0.43 0.96
C ASP A 60 9.69 -0.42 1.48
N ASN A 61 9.41 -1.66 1.92
CA ASN A 61 10.41 -2.62 2.41
C ASN A 61 10.61 -3.80 1.44
N LEU A 62 10.28 -3.62 0.17
CA LEU A 62 10.50 -4.65 -0.83
C LEU A 62 12.01 -4.94 -0.98
N PRO A 63 12.41 -6.21 -1.05
CA PRO A 63 13.78 -6.56 -1.39
C PRO A 63 14.14 -6.04 -2.79
N ALA A 64 15.43 -6.06 -3.12
CA ALA A 64 15.88 -5.61 -4.43
C ALA A 64 15.13 -6.37 -5.56
N PRO A 65 14.84 -5.75 -6.72
CA PRO A 65 14.07 -6.38 -7.79
C PRO A 65 14.58 -7.75 -8.22
N GLU A 66 15.88 -7.96 -8.13
CA GLU A 66 16.59 -9.18 -8.50
C GLU A 66 16.28 -10.32 -7.52
N VAL A 67 16.13 -9.98 -6.23
CA VAL A 67 15.72 -10.94 -5.20
C VAL A 67 14.28 -11.37 -5.41
N ILE A 68 13.39 -10.40 -5.66
CA ILE A 68 11.96 -10.67 -5.96
C ILE A 68 11.83 -11.54 -7.22
N ALA A 69 12.58 -11.22 -8.26
CA ALA A 69 12.57 -12.00 -9.50
C ALA A 69 13.03 -13.45 -9.26
N GLN A 70 14.05 -13.66 -8.43
CA GLN A 70 14.53 -15.00 -8.09
C GLN A 70 13.50 -15.77 -7.26
N GLU A 71 12.91 -15.15 -6.24
CA GLU A 71 11.85 -15.76 -5.42
C GLU A 71 10.65 -16.21 -6.29
N ILE A 72 10.23 -15.37 -7.24
CA ILE A 72 9.16 -15.73 -8.19
C ILE A 72 9.55 -16.94 -9.03
N VAL A 73 10.79 -17.02 -9.52
CA VAL A 73 11.26 -18.17 -10.31
C VAL A 73 11.23 -19.44 -9.47
N ASP A 74 11.77 -19.39 -8.25
CA ASP A 74 11.85 -20.53 -7.34
C ASP A 74 10.45 -21.06 -6.99
N ASP A 75 9.51 -20.16 -6.69
CA ASP A 75 8.11 -20.50 -6.39
C ASP A 75 7.41 -21.15 -7.59
N LEU A 76 7.63 -20.62 -8.81
CA LEU A 76 7.06 -21.17 -10.03
C LEU A 76 7.64 -22.54 -10.37
N GLU A 77 8.93 -22.77 -10.13
CA GLU A 77 9.58 -24.07 -10.31
C GLU A 77 9.02 -25.11 -9.34
N ALA A 78 8.88 -24.76 -8.06
CA ALA A 78 8.28 -25.63 -7.05
C ALA A 78 6.82 -25.97 -7.39
N ALA A 79 6.02 -24.98 -7.79
CA ALA A 79 4.64 -25.21 -8.22
C ALA A 79 4.57 -26.13 -9.44
N LEU A 80 5.46 -25.93 -10.42
CA LEU A 80 5.51 -26.75 -11.63
C LEU A 80 5.92 -28.20 -11.32
N GLU A 81 6.85 -28.42 -10.39
CA GLU A 81 7.20 -29.75 -9.92
C GLU A 81 6.01 -30.46 -9.26
N GLN A 82 5.28 -29.76 -8.39
CA GLN A 82 4.04 -30.30 -7.80
C GLN A 82 3.01 -30.68 -8.86
N PHE A 83 2.80 -29.85 -9.88
CA PHE A 83 1.90 -30.18 -10.98
C PHE A 83 2.35 -31.40 -11.78
N ARG A 84 3.65 -31.58 -12.00
CA ARG A 84 4.20 -32.77 -12.70
C ARG A 84 3.97 -34.05 -11.90
N LEU A 85 4.15 -33.99 -10.57
CA LEU A 85 3.86 -35.13 -9.69
C LEU A 85 2.39 -35.53 -9.77
N ILE A 86 1.49 -34.56 -9.62
CA ILE A 86 0.04 -34.78 -9.75
C ILE A 86 -0.32 -35.35 -11.13
N ALA A 87 0.28 -34.81 -12.20
CA ALA A 87 0.03 -35.29 -13.56
C ALA A 87 0.49 -36.75 -13.74
N THR A 88 1.61 -37.14 -13.13
CA THR A 88 2.14 -38.51 -13.17
C THR A 88 1.21 -39.46 -12.42
N ASP A 89 0.83 -39.11 -11.19
CA ASP A 89 -0.10 -39.90 -10.37
C ASP A 89 -1.45 -40.12 -11.08
N LEU A 90 -1.96 -39.12 -11.81
CA LEU A 90 -3.18 -39.24 -12.60
C LEU A 90 -3.01 -40.05 -13.89
N SER A 91 -1.79 -40.14 -14.43
CA SER A 91 -1.49 -40.89 -15.66
C SER A 91 -1.30 -42.39 -15.39
N ASP A 92 -0.88 -42.73 -14.17
CA ASP A 92 -0.59 -44.10 -13.75
C ASP A 92 -1.83 -44.84 -13.20
N ASP A 93 -3.04 -44.26 -13.26
CA ASP A 93 -4.30 -44.97 -13.00
C ASP A 93 -4.67 -45.81 -14.25
N PRO A 94 -4.51 -47.14 -14.25
CA PRO A 94 -4.89 -47.95 -15.40
C PRO A 94 -6.41 -47.80 -15.61
N PRO A 95 -6.89 -47.82 -16.88
CA PRO A 95 -8.32 -47.82 -17.12
C PRO A 95 -8.92 -49.00 -16.36
N LYS A 96 -9.85 -48.71 -15.44
CA LYS A 96 -10.63 -49.75 -14.76
C LYS A 96 -11.26 -50.60 -15.87
N ALA A 97 -10.84 -51.86 -15.96
CA ALA A 97 -11.52 -52.83 -16.80
C ALA A 97 -12.94 -52.96 -16.24
N GLU A 98 -13.90 -52.40 -16.97
CA GLU A 98 -15.33 -52.63 -16.72
C GLU A 98 -15.66 -54.04 -17.24
N ASP A 99 -16.05 -54.93 -16.33
CA ASP A 99 -16.73 -56.21 -16.60
C ASP A 99 -18.21 -55.97 -16.96
#